data_AF-Q96SH7-F1
#
_entry.id   AF-Q96SH7-F1
#
_cell.length_a   1.000
_cell.length_b   1.000
_cell.length_c   1.000
_cell.angle_alpha   90.00
_cell.angle_beta   90.00
_cell.angle_gamma   90.00
#
_symmetry.space_group_name_H-M   'P 1'
#
loop_
_entity.id
_entity.type
_entity.pdbx_description
1 polymer ?
#
loop_
_entity_poly.entity_id
_entity_poly.type
_entity_poly.pdbx_seq_one_letter_code
_entity_poly.pdbx_strand_id
1 'polypeptide(L)'
;MRAPGRPALRPLPLPPLLLLLLAAPWGRAVPCVSGGLPKPANITFLSINMKNVLQWTPPEGLQGVKVTYTVQYFIYGQKKWLNKSECRNINRTYCDLSAETSDYEHQYYAKVKAIWGTKCSKWAESGRFYPFLETQIGPPEVALTTDEKSISVVLTAPEKWKRNPEDLPVSMQQIYSNLKYNVSVLNTKSNRTVSLKWNGAYIHVPLCS
;
A
#
# COMPACT_ATOMS: atom_id res chain seq x y z
N MET A 1 71.98 -9.95 -45.60
CA MET A 1 71.52 -10.87 -44.54
C MET A 1 70.08 -10.51 -44.20
N ARG A 2 69.13 -11.38 -44.54
CA ARG A 2 67.69 -11.18 -44.27
C ARG A 2 67.23 -12.33 -43.39
N ALA A 3 66.68 -12.00 -42.23
CA ALA A 3 66.31 -12.94 -41.17
C ALA A 3 65.21 -13.93 -41.62
N PRO A 4 65.16 -15.15 -41.02
CA PRO A 4 64.27 -16.22 -41.45
C PRO A 4 62.80 -15.95 -41.08
N GLY A 5 61.90 -16.38 -41.97
CA GLY A 5 60.44 -16.26 -41.82
C GLY A 5 59.89 -17.08 -40.64
N ARG A 6 58.93 -16.49 -39.92
CA ARG A 6 58.23 -17.14 -38.80
C ARG A 6 57.34 -18.29 -39.30
N PRO A 7 57.24 -19.42 -38.57
CA PRO A 7 56.32 -20.50 -38.90
C PRO A 7 54.87 -20.06 -38.68
N ALA A 8 53.99 -20.42 -39.61
CA ALA A 8 52.55 -20.20 -39.50
C ALA A 8 51.93 -21.11 -38.42
N LEU A 9 51.25 -20.51 -37.44
CA LEU A 9 50.46 -21.26 -36.45
C LEU A 9 49.24 -21.91 -37.14
N ARG A 10 49.09 -23.23 -36.98
CA ARG A 10 47.87 -23.95 -37.35
C ARG A 10 46.75 -23.66 -36.35
N PRO A 11 45.50 -23.42 -36.79
CA PRO A 11 44.37 -23.28 -35.88
C PRO A 11 44.01 -24.63 -35.26
N LEU A 12 43.91 -24.66 -33.93
CA LEU A 12 43.38 -25.80 -33.17
C LEU A 12 41.85 -25.84 -33.32
N PRO A 13 41.23 -27.04 -33.44
CA PRO A 13 39.78 -27.16 -33.51
C PRO A 13 39.16 -26.86 -32.14
N LEU A 14 38.22 -25.92 -32.09
CA LEU A 14 37.43 -25.63 -30.89
C LEU A 14 36.45 -26.80 -30.62
N PRO A 15 36.35 -27.30 -29.38
CA PRO A 15 35.34 -28.28 -29.02
C PRO A 15 33.94 -27.62 -28.99
N PRO A 16 32.89 -28.30 -29.47
CA PRO A 16 31.55 -27.74 -29.51
C PRO A 16 31.01 -27.53 -28.08
N LEU A 17 30.56 -26.30 -27.81
CA LEU A 17 29.81 -25.89 -26.62
C LEU A 17 28.72 -26.90 -26.27
N LEU A 18 28.86 -27.57 -25.12
CA LEU A 18 27.72 -28.18 -24.44
C LEU A 18 27.05 -27.09 -23.60
N LEU A 19 26.19 -26.28 -24.24
CA LEU A 19 25.20 -25.43 -23.57
C LEU A 19 24.20 -26.34 -22.85
N LEU A 20 24.54 -26.80 -21.64
CA LEU A 20 23.55 -27.26 -20.67
C LEU A 20 22.80 -26.02 -20.17
N LEU A 21 21.83 -25.57 -20.96
CA LEU A 21 20.73 -24.78 -20.45
C LEU A 21 20.06 -25.65 -19.38
N LEU A 22 20.39 -25.41 -18.12
CA LEU A 22 19.46 -25.69 -17.05
C LEU A 22 18.21 -24.85 -17.37
N ALA A 23 17.27 -25.47 -18.07
CA ALA A 23 15.88 -25.09 -18.00
C ALA A 23 15.48 -25.30 -16.53
N ALA A 24 15.87 -24.36 -15.66
CA ALA A 24 15.12 -24.13 -14.45
C ALA A 24 13.68 -24.04 -14.93
N PRO A 25 12.78 -24.96 -14.51
CA PRO A 25 11.40 -24.85 -14.91
C PRO A 25 10.96 -23.49 -14.39
N TRP A 26 10.89 -22.50 -15.27
CA TRP A 26 10.19 -21.25 -15.00
C TRP A 26 8.87 -21.71 -14.45
N GLY A 27 8.67 -21.48 -13.15
CA GLY A 27 7.61 -22.12 -12.38
C GLY A 27 6.34 -22.02 -13.21
N ARG A 28 5.94 -23.16 -13.80
CA ARG A 28 4.86 -23.16 -14.80
C ARG A 28 3.70 -22.50 -14.09
N ALA A 29 3.24 -21.37 -14.61
CA ALA A 29 2.03 -20.74 -14.09
C ALA A 29 0.95 -21.80 -14.28
N VAL A 30 0.60 -22.49 -13.19
CA VAL A 30 -0.36 -23.59 -13.23
C VAL A 30 -1.65 -22.99 -13.78
N PRO A 31 -2.12 -23.42 -14.95
CA PRO A 31 -3.30 -22.83 -15.57
C PRO A 31 -4.47 -22.98 -14.59
N CYS A 32 -5.05 -21.85 -14.21
CA CYS A 32 -6.27 -21.84 -13.40
C CYS A 32 -7.38 -22.53 -14.19
N VAL A 33 -7.94 -23.60 -13.63
CA VAL A 33 -9.24 -24.11 -14.07
C VAL A 33 -10.29 -23.20 -13.43
N SER A 34 -10.86 -22.31 -14.24
CA SER A 34 -11.91 -21.39 -13.79
C SER A 34 -13.20 -22.17 -13.53
N GLY A 35 -13.72 -22.06 -12.31
CA GLY A 35 -14.98 -22.70 -11.91
C GLY A 35 -14.79 -23.74 -10.83
N GLY A 36 -15.50 -23.56 -9.70
CA GLY A 36 -15.52 -24.52 -8.60
C GLY A 36 -15.21 -23.93 -7.21
N LEU A 37 -14.66 -22.71 -7.13
CA LEU A 37 -14.48 -22.00 -5.87
C LEU A 37 -15.45 -20.81 -5.76
N PRO A 38 -16.13 -20.62 -4.61
CA PRO A 38 -16.82 -19.38 -4.30
C PRO A 38 -15.84 -18.19 -4.34
N LYS A 39 -16.33 -17.02 -4.76
CA LYS A 39 -15.53 -15.81 -4.85
C LYS A 39 -15.37 -15.15 -3.47
N PRO A 40 -14.26 -14.42 -3.21
CA PRO A 40 -14.17 -13.55 -2.04
C PRO A 40 -15.33 -12.55 -1.99
N ALA A 41 -15.65 -12.07 -0.79
CA ALA A 41 -16.70 -11.08 -0.55
C ALA A 41 -16.16 -9.84 0.18
N ASN A 42 -17.00 -8.81 0.32
CA ASN A 42 -16.70 -7.57 1.06
C ASN A 42 -15.35 -6.93 0.67
N ILE A 43 -15.16 -6.72 -0.63
CA ILE A 43 -13.92 -6.19 -1.20
C ILE A 43 -13.93 -4.67 -1.02
N THR A 44 -13.18 -4.17 -0.04
CA THR A 44 -13.19 -2.76 0.36
C THR A 44 -11.77 -2.23 0.54
N PHE A 45 -11.60 -0.93 0.29
CA PHE A 45 -10.38 -0.21 0.66
C PHE A 45 -10.50 0.33 2.08
N LEU A 46 -9.48 0.10 2.89
CA LEU A 46 -9.25 0.79 4.14
C LEU A 46 -8.11 1.79 3.91
N SER A 47 -8.42 3.08 4.01
CA SER A 47 -7.47 4.16 3.72
C SER A 47 -7.33 5.13 4.88
N ILE A 48 -6.10 5.30 5.38
CA ILE A 48 -5.76 6.25 6.43
C ILE A 48 -4.45 6.94 6.04
N ASN A 49 -4.43 8.28 6.04
CA ASN A 49 -3.27 9.08 5.64
C ASN A 49 -2.66 8.64 4.30
N MET A 50 -3.49 8.33 3.30
CA MET A 50 -3.08 7.81 1.98
C MET A 50 -2.35 6.44 2.01
N LYS A 51 -2.39 5.72 3.14
CA LYS A 51 -2.05 4.30 3.19
C LYS A 51 -3.29 3.51 2.80
N ASN A 52 -3.28 2.89 1.63
CA ASN A 52 -4.45 2.30 0.98
C ASN A 52 -4.34 0.78 0.98
N VAL A 53 -5.11 0.11 1.83
CA VAL A 53 -5.08 -1.34 1.99
C VAL A 53 -6.40 -1.95 1.51
N LEU A 54 -6.34 -2.81 0.50
CA LEU A 54 -7.47 -3.62 0.07
C LEU A 54 -7.71 -4.74 1.09
N GLN A 55 -8.96 -4.96 1.49
CA GLN A 55 -9.38 -6.04 2.38
C GLN A 55 -10.56 -6.80 1.77
N TRP A 56 -10.70 -8.08 2.14
CA TRP A 56 -11.83 -8.92 1.74
C TRP A 56 -12.12 -9.99 2.79
N THR A 57 -13.30 -10.59 2.72
CA THR A 57 -13.64 -11.79 3.50
C THR A 57 -13.35 -13.06 2.69
N PRO A 58 -12.90 -14.15 3.34
CA PRO A 58 -12.77 -15.45 2.70
C PRO A 58 -14.11 -15.91 2.10
N PRO A 59 -14.09 -16.69 1.01
CA PRO A 59 -15.32 -17.25 0.47
C PRO A 59 -16.01 -18.18 1.48
N GLU A 60 -17.34 -18.16 1.50
CA GLU A 60 -18.15 -19.04 2.37
C GLU A 60 -17.86 -20.53 2.10
N GLY A 61 -17.89 -21.35 3.14
CA GLY A 61 -17.66 -22.79 3.04
C GLY A 61 -16.20 -23.23 2.90
N LEU A 62 -15.24 -22.29 2.94
CA LEU A 62 -13.80 -22.58 2.88
C LEU A 62 -13.06 -22.31 4.20
N GLN A 63 -13.79 -22.24 5.32
CA GLN A 63 -13.20 -22.09 6.66
C GLN A 63 -12.30 -23.28 6.98
N GLY A 64 -11.05 -23.02 7.38
CA GLY A 64 -10.05 -24.06 7.68
C GLY A 64 -9.30 -24.64 6.47
N VAL A 65 -9.64 -24.24 5.24
CA VAL A 65 -8.90 -24.63 4.03
C VAL A 65 -7.83 -23.60 3.71
N LYS A 66 -6.59 -24.05 3.43
CA LYS A 66 -5.49 -23.17 3.03
C LYS A 66 -5.66 -22.66 1.59
N VAL A 67 -6.52 -21.67 1.42
CA VAL A 67 -6.73 -20.93 0.17
C VAL A 67 -5.71 -19.80 0.04
N THR A 68 -5.28 -19.53 -1.19
CA THR A 68 -4.45 -18.36 -1.50
C THR A 68 -5.22 -17.35 -2.34
N TYR A 69 -4.76 -16.11 -2.33
CA TYR A 69 -5.38 -15.01 -3.05
C TYR A 69 -4.40 -14.37 -4.02
N THR A 70 -4.92 -13.88 -5.15
CA THR A 70 -4.17 -13.02 -6.07
C THR A 70 -4.96 -11.74 -6.31
N VAL A 71 -4.28 -10.60 -6.23
CA VAL A 71 -4.86 -9.27 -6.41
C VAL A 71 -4.40 -8.63 -7.72
N GLN A 72 -5.33 -7.96 -8.39
CA GLN A 72 -5.07 -7.03 -9.49
C GLN A 72 -5.68 -5.66 -9.15
N TYR A 73 -5.12 -4.61 -9.72
CA TYR A 73 -5.65 -3.25 -9.61
C TYR A 73 -5.81 -2.63 -11.00
N PHE A 74 -6.62 -1.58 -11.07
CA PHE A 74 -6.93 -0.85 -12.29
C PHE A 74 -7.02 0.63 -11.98
N ILE A 75 -6.43 1.45 -12.85
CA ILE A 75 -6.49 2.90 -12.76
C ILE A 75 -7.59 3.37 -13.69
N TYR A 76 -8.55 4.16 -13.17
CA TYR A 76 -9.67 4.65 -13.95
C TYR A 76 -9.19 5.42 -15.19
N GLY A 77 -9.83 5.16 -16.34
CA GLY A 77 -9.42 5.71 -17.64
C GLY A 77 -8.30 4.93 -18.34
N GLN A 78 -7.61 4.00 -17.68
CA GLN A 78 -6.64 3.12 -18.33
C GLN A 78 -7.31 1.94 -19.05
N LYS A 79 -6.52 1.15 -19.80
CA LYS A 79 -7.05 0.04 -20.64
C LYS A 79 -6.90 -1.35 -20.04
N LYS A 80 -6.06 -1.54 -19.03
CA LYS A 80 -5.64 -2.88 -18.57
C LYS A 80 -5.58 -2.99 -17.04
N TRP A 81 -5.95 -4.16 -16.55
CA TRP A 81 -5.69 -4.60 -15.18
C TRP A 81 -4.20 -4.90 -15.00
N LEU A 82 -3.67 -4.52 -13.85
CA LEU A 82 -2.27 -4.67 -13.46
C LEU A 82 -2.16 -5.66 -12.30
N ASN A 83 -1.12 -6.48 -12.32
CA ASN A 83 -0.85 -7.45 -11.25
C ASN A 83 -0.07 -6.79 -10.11
N LYS A 84 -0.45 -7.07 -8.85
CA LYS A 84 0.37 -6.76 -7.69
C LYS A 84 1.21 -7.99 -7.34
N SER A 85 2.51 -7.97 -7.63
CA SER A 85 3.39 -9.13 -7.48
C SER A 85 3.49 -9.61 -6.04
N GLU A 86 3.57 -8.68 -5.09
CA GLU A 86 3.66 -8.92 -3.64
C GLU A 86 2.35 -9.46 -3.04
N CYS A 87 1.26 -9.41 -3.82
CA CYS A 87 -0.05 -9.95 -3.49
C CYS A 87 -0.47 -11.10 -4.42
N ARG A 88 0.51 -11.83 -4.96
CA ARG A 88 0.29 -13.08 -5.71
C ARG A 88 0.40 -14.28 -4.77
N ASN A 89 -0.62 -15.15 -4.79
CA ASN A 89 -0.68 -16.38 -4.00
C ASN A 89 -0.46 -16.19 -2.49
N ILE A 90 -1.09 -15.16 -1.90
CA ILE A 90 -0.96 -14.83 -0.48
C ILE A 90 -2.05 -15.53 0.37
N ASN A 91 -1.74 -15.88 1.62
CA ASN A 91 -2.73 -16.48 2.53
C ASN A 91 -3.56 -15.44 3.29
N ARG A 92 -3.03 -14.21 3.42
CA ARG A 92 -3.70 -13.09 4.10
C ARG A 92 -4.87 -12.56 3.26
N THR A 93 -5.85 -11.98 3.93
CA THR A 93 -7.05 -11.39 3.32
C THR A 93 -6.97 -9.88 3.13
N TYR A 94 -5.74 -9.38 2.97
CA TYR A 94 -5.47 -7.97 2.71
C TYR A 94 -4.26 -7.79 1.78
N CYS A 95 -4.22 -6.67 1.07
CA CYS A 95 -3.13 -6.28 0.20
C CYS A 95 -2.88 -4.78 0.30
N ASP A 96 -1.65 -4.39 0.62
CA ASP A 96 -1.24 -3.00 0.58
C ASP A 96 -1.06 -2.57 -0.89
N LEU A 97 -1.87 -1.60 -1.31
CA LEU A 97 -1.86 -1.00 -2.65
C LEU A 97 -1.45 0.48 -2.59
N SER A 98 -0.86 0.94 -1.48
CA SER A 98 -0.54 2.36 -1.26
C SER A 98 0.40 2.92 -2.33
N ALA A 99 1.33 2.11 -2.83
CA ALA A 99 2.22 2.49 -3.92
C ALA A 99 1.49 2.57 -5.27
N GLU A 100 0.56 1.66 -5.52
CA GLU A 100 -0.20 1.56 -6.76
C GLU A 100 -1.29 2.63 -6.87
N THR A 101 -1.79 3.09 -5.72
CA THR A 101 -2.83 4.13 -5.60
C THR A 101 -2.29 5.40 -4.92
N SER A 102 -1.01 5.72 -5.15
CA SER A 102 -0.33 6.85 -4.49
C SER A 102 -0.73 8.22 -5.03
N ASP A 103 -1.20 8.26 -6.28
CA ASP A 103 -1.73 9.47 -6.89
C ASP A 103 -3.18 9.65 -6.41
N TYR A 104 -3.36 10.60 -5.51
CA TYR A 104 -4.63 10.81 -4.85
C TYR A 104 -5.70 11.42 -5.76
N GLU A 105 -5.33 12.00 -6.91
CA GLU A 105 -6.27 12.60 -7.87
C GLU A 105 -6.91 11.56 -8.81
N HIS A 106 -6.28 10.39 -8.93
CA HIS A 106 -6.81 9.28 -9.71
C HIS A 106 -7.83 8.43 -8.91
N GLN A 107 -8.69 7.75 -9.65
CA GLN A 107 -9.58 6.72 -9.08
C GLN A 107 -9.11 5.34 -9.48
N TYR A 108 -9.42 4.35 -8.64
CA TYR A 108 -8.92 3.00 -8.76
C TYR A 108 -10.03 1.97 -8.58
N TYR A 109 -9.78 0.78 -9.10
CA TYR A 109 -10.50 -0.44 -8.77
C TYR A 109 -9.48 -1.50 -8.38
N ALA A 110 -9.89 -2.46 -7.57
CA ALA A 110 -9.12 -3.66 -7.32
C ALA A 110 -10.01 -4.89 -7.45
N LYS A 111 -9.39 -6.02 -7.73
CA LYS A 111 -10.07 -7.30 -7.74
C LYS A 111 -9.19 -8.39 -7.19
N VAL A 112 -9.84 -9.37 -6.57
CA VAL A 112 -9.19 -10.50 -5.93
C VAL A 112 -9.88 -11.79 -6.37
N LYS A 113 -9.09 -12.86 -6.50
CA LYS A 113 -9.62 -14.22 -6.68
C LYS A 113 -8.99 -15.17 -5.67
N ALA A 114 -9.74 -16.18 -5.26
CA ALA A 114 -9.28 -17.28 -4.44
C ALA A 114 -8.74 -18.42 -5.32
N ILE A 115 -7.73 -19.12 -4.82
CA ILE A 115 -7.05 -20.21 -5.49
C ILE A 115 -6.86 -21.36 -4.49
N TRP A 116 -7.20 -22.57 -4.90
CA TRP A 116 -6.98 -23.80 -4.15
C TRP A 116 -6.54 -24.92 -5.10
N GLY A 117 -5.27 -25.33 -5.00
CA GLY A 117 -4.66 -26.21 -6.00
C GLY A 117 -4.69 -25.57 -7.39
N THR A 118 -5.39 -26.22 -8.32
CA THR A 118 -5.60 -25.71 -9.69
C THR A 118 -6.93 -24.99 -9.90
N LYS A 119 -7.83 -25.02 -8.90
CA LYS A 119 -9.16 -24.40 -8.96
C LYS A 119 -9.06 -22.93 -8.58
N CYS A 120 -9.69 -22.07 -9.38
CA CYS A 120 -9.73 -20.64 -9.15
C CYS A 120 -11.18 -20.13 -9.11
N SER A 121 -11.46 -19.18 -8.21
CA SER A 121 -12.74 -18.48 -8.19
C SER A 121 -12.83 -17.51 -9.37
N LYS A 122 -14.04 -17.02 -9.66
CA LYS A 122 -14.20 -15.78 -10.43
C LYS A 122 -13.52 -14.63 -9.68
N TRP A 123 -13.13 -13.60 -10.42
CA TRP A 123 -12.67 -12.35 -9.82
C TRP A 123 -13.83 -11.68 -9.06
N ALA A 124 -13.54 -11.20 -7.86
CA ALA A 124 -14.40 -10.32 -7.09
C ALA A 124 -13.79 -8.91 -7.11
N GLU A 125 -14.55 -7.94 -7.60
CA GLU A 125 -14.10 -6.56 -7.81
C GLU A 125 -14.61 -5.65 -6.70
N SER A 126 -13.83 -4.63 -6.36
CA SER A 126 -14.20 -3.56 -5.43
C SER A 126 -15.15 -2.56 -6.10
N GLY A 127 -15.73 -1.67 -5.29
CA GLY A 127 -16.21 -0.39 -5.81
C GLY A 127 -15.08 0.47 -6.37
N ARG A 128 -15.43 1.58 -7.03
CA ARG A 128 -14.48 2.64 -7.37
C ARG A 128 -13.96 3.26 -6.08
N PHE A 129 -12.65 3.38 -5.96
CA PHE A 129 -11.96 3.99 -4.83
C PHE A 129 -11.29 5.28 -5.27
N TYR A 130 -11.55 6.38 -4.56
CA TYR A 130 -10.93 7.68 -4.79
C TYR A 130 -10.17 8.14 -3.54
N PRO A 131 -8.82 7.98 -3.48
CA PRO A 131 -8.05 8.24 -2.26
C PRO A 131 -8.28 9.64 -1.69
N PHE A 132 -8.34 10.68 -2.53
CA PHE A 132 -8.54 12.05 -2.07
C PHE A 132 -9.86 12.28 -1.32
N LEU A 133 -10.94 11.57 -1.67
CA LEU A 133 -12.24 11.72 -1.01
C LEU A 133 -12.48 10.71 0.10
N GLU A 134 -11.86 9.53 0.02
CA GLU A 134 -12.18 8.39 0.87
C GLU A 134 -11.13 8.09 1.95
N THR A 135 -9.91 8.63 1.85
CA THR A 135 -8.93 8.48 2.94
C THR A 135 -9.43 9.15 4.21
N GLN A 136 -9.31 8.45 5.32
CA GLN A 136 -9.45 9.06 6.63
C GLN A 136 -8.14 9.80 6.96
N ILE A 137 -8.27 10.95 7.61
CA ILE A 137 -7.13 11.71 8.13
C ILE A 137 -6.96 11.29 9.59
N GLY A 138 -5.78 10.76 9.92
CA GLY A 138 -5.45 10.33 11.26
C GLY A 138 -5.36 11.50 12.25
N PRO A 139 -5.26 11.21 13.56
CA PRO A 139 -5.06 12.25 14.55
C PRO A 139 -3.71 12.96 14.36
N PRO A 140 -3.60 14.25 14.73
CA PRO A 140 -2.30 14.91 14.81
C PRO A 140 -1.48 14.35 15.97
N GLU A 141 -0.17 14.54 15.90
CA GLU A 141 0.66 14.45 17.10
C GLU A 141 0.45 15.70 17.95
N VAL A 142 0.40 15.51 19.28
CA VAL A 142 0.14 16.56 20.25
C VAL A 142 1.29 16.62 21.24
N ALA A 143 2.03 17.72 21.24
CA ALA A 143 3.03 18.01 22.25
C ALA A 143 2.52 19.10 23.19
N LEU A 144 2.70 18.89 24.49
CA LEU A 144 2.28 19.81 25.53
C LEU A 144 3.49 20.33 26.28
N THR A 145 3.57 21.64 26.46
CA THR A 145 4.53 22.26 27.38
C THR A 145 3.79 23.08 28.41
N THR A 146 4.17 22.94 29.67
CA THR A 146 3.57 23.66 30.79
C THR A 146 4.49 24.80 31.21
N ASP A 147 3.90 25.97 31.40
CA ASP A 147 4.51 27.11 32.06
C ASP A 147 3.75 27.39 33.39
N GLU A 148 4.24 28.31 34.20
CA GLU A 148 3.66 28.64 35.51
C GLU A 148 2.16 28.99 35.44
N LYS A 149 1.72 29.61 34.34
CA LYS A 149 0.34 30.12 34.16
C LYS A 149 -0.31 29.66 32.86
N SER A 150 0.29 28.73 32.13
CA SER A 150 -0.25 28.31 30.85
C SER A 150 0.17 26.92 30.42
N ILE A 151 -0.57 26.38 29.46
CA ILE A 151 -0.23 25.18 28.72
C ILE A 151 -0.14 25.59 27.26
N SER A 152 0.99 25.32 26.63
CA SER A 152 1.15 25.42 25.19
C SER A 152 0.92 24.07 24.56
N VAL A 153 0.08 24.05 23.53
CA VAL A 153 -0.25 22.87 22.74
C VAL A 153 0.32 23.05 21.35
N VAL A 154 1.22 22.16 20.94
CA VAL A 154 1.73 22.09 19.58
C VAL A 154 1.06 20.91 18.90
N LEU A 155 0.43 21.18 17.76
CA LEU A 155 -0.22 20.20 16.90
C LEU A 155 0.61 20.01 15.64
N THR A 156 1.08 18.79 15.43
CA THR A 156 1.75 18.40 14.19
C THR A 156 0.77 17.60 13.34
N ALA A 157 0.49 18.08 12.13
CA ALA A 157 -0.38 17.40 11.19
C ALA A 157 0.12 15.97 10.92
N PRO A 158 -0.78 14.99 10.72
CA PRO A 158 -0.37 13.64 10.35
C PRO A 158 0.37 13.66 9.01
N GLU A 159 1.34 12.77 8.87
CA GLU A 159 2.08 12.60 7.63
C GLU A 159 1.35 11.66 6.67
N LYS A 160 1.44 11.97 5.37
CA LYS A 160 1.08 11.07 4.28
C LYS A 160 1.94 9.81 4.33
N TRP A 161 1.35 8.68 3.97
CA TRP A 161 2.10 7.44 3.75
C TRP A 161 3.28 7.66 2.78
N LYS A 162 4.46 7.23 3.22
CA LYS A 162 5.72 7.28 2.49
C LYS A 162 5.99 5.94 1.81
N ARG A 163 6.45 6.00 0.55
CA ARG A 163 6.84 4.80 -0.19
C ARG A 163 8.18 4.28 0.28
N ASN A 164 9.15 5.18 0.44
CA ASN A 164 10.46 4.89 1.02
C ASN A 164 10.61 5.67 2.34
N PRO A 165 11.31 5.10 3.35
CA PRO A 165 11.57 5.81 4.60
C PRO A 165 12.28 7.17 4.41
N GLU A 166 13.16 7.24 3.41
CA GLU A 166 13.98 8.41 3.05
C GLU A 166 13.21 9.47 2.25
N ASP A 167 12.00 9.18 1.78
CA ASP A 167 11.18 10.18 1.10
C ASP A 167 10.87 11.32 2.07
N LEU A 168 10.87 12.55 1.54
CA LEU A 168 10.51 13.72 2.33
C LEU A 168 9.08 13.56 2.90
N PRO A 169 8.87 13.89 4.19
CA PRO A 169 7.55 13.83 4.79
C PRO A 169 6.64 14.84 4.11
N VAL A 170 5.44 14.39 3.73
CA VAL A 170 4.38 15.23 3.18
C VAL A 170 3.30 15.34 4.24
N SER A 171 3.02 16.56 4.68
CA SER A 171 1.97 16.81 5.66
C SER A 171 0.60 16.65 5.01
N MET A 172 -0.35 16.00 5.67
CA MET A 172 -1.73 15.93 5.20
C MET A 172 -2.38 17.32 5.08
N GLN A 173 -1.88 18.34 5.79
CA GLN A 173 -2.33 19.73 5.64
C GLN A 173 -1.91 20.37 4.30
N GLN A 174 -0.85 19.87 3.66
CA GLN A 174 -0.47 20.32 2.31
C GLN A 174 -1.44 19.79 1.24
N ILE A 175 -1.99 18.60 1.46
CA ILE A 175 -3.00 17.99 0.58
C ILE A 175 -4.39 18.59 0.84
N TYR A 176 -4.74 18.72 2.12
CA TYR A 176 -5.99 19.31 2.58
C TYR A 176 -5.70 20.67 3.22
N SER A 177 -5.55 21.70 2.40
CA SER A 177 -5.22 23.07 2.86
C SER A 177 -6.27 23.67 3.81
N ASN A 178 -7.48 23.14 3.80
CA ASN A 178 -8.60 23.50 4.68
C ASN A 178 -8.74 22.58 5.91
N LEU A 179 -7.76 21.72 6.20
CA LEU A 179 -7.74 20.86 7.38
C LEU A 179 -7.87 21.69 8.67
N LYS A 180 -8.75 21.25 9.57
CA LYS A 180 -8.99 21.87 10.88
C LYS A 180 -8.98 20.80 11.96
N TYR A 181 -8.46 21.17 13.12
CA TYR A 181 -8.45 20.34 14.32
C TYR A 181 -9.64 20.67 15.22
N ASN A 182 -10.20 19.65 15.85
CA ASN A 182 -11.14 19.82 16.96
C ASN A 182 -10.38 19.55 18.26
N VAL A 183 -10.07 20.60 19.01
CA VAL A 183 -9.25 20.51 20.22
C VAL A 183 -10.16 20.60 21.41
N SER A 184 -10.08 19.62 22.32
CA SER A 184 -10.87 19.57 23.55
C SER A 184 -9.95 19.50 24.76
N VAL A 185 -10.15 20.41 25.71
CA VAL A 185 -9.35 20.53 26.93
C VAL A 185 -10.25 20.23 28.13
N LEU A 186 -9.91 19.21 28.91
CA LEU A 186 -10.61 18.84 30.14
C LEU A 186 -9.86 19.37 31.36
N ASN A 187 -10.52 20.24 32.13
CA ASN A 187 -10.06 20.60 33.47
C ASN A 187 -10.61 19.55 34.46
N THR A 188 -9.72 18.68 34.96
CA THR A 188 -10.09 17.57 35.86
C THR A 188 -10.56 18.03 37.24
N LYS A 189 -10.12 19.21 37.71
CA LYS A 189 -10.52 19.76 39.02
C LYS A 189 -11.96 20.27 39.02
N SER A 190 -12.37 20.93 37.94
CA SER A 190 -13.75 21.46 37.77
C SER A 190 -14.67 20.53 36.98
N ASN A 191 -14.11 19.46 36.41
CA ASN A 191 -14.77 18.55 35.47
C ASN A 191 -15.44 19.29 34.30
N ARG A 192 -14.78 20.32 33.76
CA ARG A 192 -15.27 21.13 32.63
C ARG A 192 -14.42 20.87 31.39
N THR A 193 -15.08 20.68 30.26
CA THR A 193 -14.43 20.53 28.95
C THR A 193 -14.70 21.76 28.09
N VAL A 194 -13.65 22.30 27.47
CA VAL A 194 -13.75 23.37 26.47
C VAL A 194 -13.26 22.82 25.14
N SER A 195 -14.06 23.01 24.08
CA SER A 195 -13.72 22.55 22.72
C SER A 195 -13.68 23.72 21.74
N LEU A 196 -12.69 23.72 20.85
CA LEU A 196 -12.56 24.72 19.80
C LEU A 196 -12.08 24.12 18.48
N LYS A 197 -12.52 24.74 17.37
CA LYS A 197 -11.99 24.43 16.04
C LYS A 197 -10.77 25.29 15.78
N TRP A 198 -9.64 24.65 15.45
CA TRP A 198 -8.36 25.31 15.28
C TRP A 198 -7.73 24.98 13.93
N ASN A 199 -7.09 25.95 13.31
CA ASN A 199 -6.44 25.87 12.01
C ASN A 199 -4.93 26.11 12.08
N GLY A 200 -4.40 26.55 13.24
CA GLY A 200 -2.97 26.72 13.45
C GLY A 200 -2.28 25.47 14.00
N ALA A 201 -0.95 25.54 14.11
CA ALA A 201 -0.14 24.50 14.75
C ALA A 201 0.07 24.73 16.26
N TYR A 202 -0.24 25.92 16.78
CA TYR A 202 0.07 26.30 18.15
C TYR A 202 -1.16 26.86 18.85
N ILE A 203 -1.43 26.42 20.08
CA ILE A 203 -2.51 26.93 20.93
C ILE A 203 -1.93 27.26 22.30
N HIS A 204 -2.27 28.43 22.82
CA HIS A 204 -1.92 28.84 24.16
C HIS A 204 -3.16 28.79 25.07
N VAL A 205 -3.15 27.92 26.08
CA VAL A 205 -4.23 27.74 27.04
C VAL A 205 -3.82 28.36 28.37
N PRO A 206 -4.39 29.50 28.79
CA PRO A 206 -4.11 30.05 30.11
C PRO A 206 -4.67 29.13 31.21
N LEU A 207 -3.88 28.90 32.25
CA LEU A 207 -4.32 28.27 33.48
C LEU A 207 -5.03 29.35 34.30
N CYS A 208 -6.36 29.27 34.38
CA CYS A 208 -7.11 30.14 35.29
C CYS A 208 -6.60 29.93 36.72
N SER A 209 -6.21 31.02 37.38
CA SER A 209 -5.98 31.09 38.83
C SER A 209 -7.26 30.81 39.62
#